data_AF-D3B0S9-F1
#
_entry.id   AF-D3B0S9-F1
#
_cell.length_a   1.000
_cell.length_b   1.000
_cell.length_c   1.000
_cell.angle_alpha   90.00
_cell.angle_beta   90.00
_cell.angle_gamma   90.00
#
_symmetry.space_group_name_H-M   'P 1'
#
loop_
_entity.id
_entity.type
_entity.pdbx_description
1 polymer ?
#
loop_
_entity_poly.entity_id
_entity_poly.type
_entity_poly.pdbx_seq_one_letter_code
_entity_poly.pdbx_strand_id
1 'polypeptide(L)'
;MSASTFDEVPIDLSKLFPNIESLKLNHIYHRLARATKTGPLFEPKSILSRLTEFRHLSITNEEKTTNNQQTNRSFLTEYLTENSTTSTVFKLDIASIGHRLETIKIIGEVSLFNQLFSVIEQLVCLKRLSIPSKELSLSNLKLLLQSTSLVHLTTLLKICDYAKKEGEESLLLNLLEVSSGFQDIRFICYKTTLQQQIINNFTLLNNVTVSFINECKHKQPKQTTKPLSTCTDDGTTTIVSFD
;
A
#
# COMPACT_ATOMS: atom_id res chain seq x y z
N MET A 1 -23.97 35.64 18.28
CA MET A 1 -22.58 35.19 18.47
C MET A 1 -22.15 34.54 17.17
N SER A 2 -21.21 35.16 16.46
CA SER A 2 -20.73 34.75 15.14
C SER A 2 -19.87 33.50 15.27
N ALA A 3 -20.30 32.39 14.65
CA ALA A 3 -19.46 31.23 14.45
C ALA A 3 -18.23 31.68 13.63
N SER A 4 -17.04 31.51 14.19
CA SER A 4 -15.80 31.68 13.44
C SER A 4 -15.75 30.57 12.40
N THR A 5 -16.15 30.88 11.17
CA THR A 5 -15.79 30.10 10.00
C THR A 5 -14.29 30.24 9.83
N PHE A 6 -13.53 29.32 10.44
CA PHE A 6 -12.26 28.95 9.84
C PHE A 6 -12.65 28.38 8.48
N ASP A 7 -12.66 29.25 7.46
CA ASP A 7 -12.61 28.81 6.08
C ASP A 7 -11.38 27.92 5.99
N GLU A 8 -11.61 26.60 6.01
CA GLU A 8 -10.59 25.59 5.79
C GLU A 8 -9.96 25.92 4.44
N VAL A 9 -8.81 26.60 4.46
CA VAL A 9 -7.99 26.70 3.26
C VAL A 9 -7.60 25.26 2.95
N PRO A 10 -8.14 24.62 1.90
CA PRO A 10 -7.78 23.25 1.61
C PRO A 10 -6.29 23.29 1.30
N ILE A 11 -5.49 22.54 2.06
CA ILE A 11 -4.04 22.47 1.82
C ILE A 11 -3.87 21.94 0.40
N ASP A 12 -3.55 22.84 -0.52
CA ASP A 12 -3.33 22.48 -1.91
C ASP A 12 -1.89 22.02 -2.07
N LEU A 13 -1.68 20.72 -1.91
CA LEU A 13 -0.36 20.09 -2.02
C LEU A 13 0.33 20.43 -3.34
N SER A 14 -0.42 20.66 -4.42
CA SER A 14 0.15 21.04 -5.72
C SER A 14 0.76 22.44 -5.72
N LYS A 15 0.22 23.36 -4.92
CA LYS A 15 0.78 24.72 -4.80
C LYS A 15 2.04 24.75 -3.95
N LEU A 16 2.08 23.92 -2.91
CA LEU A 16 3.22 23.83 -2.00
C LEU A 16 4.36 23.02 -2.59
N PHE A 17 4.03 21.97 -3.36
CA PHE A 17 4.98 21.01 -3.91
C PHE A 17 4.60 20.65 -5.37
N PRO A 18 4.81 21.57 -6.33
CA PRO A 18 4.36 21.40 -7.71
C PRO A 18 5.01 20.21 -8.43
N ASN A 19 6.24 19.84 -8.06
CA ASN A 19 7.02 18.77 -8.68
C ASN A 19 7.18 17.56 -7.75
N ILE A 20 6.18 17.28 -6.91
CA ILE A 20 6.25 16.13 -6.01
C ILE A 20 6.12 14.82 -6.76
N GLU A 21 7.19 14.02 -6.76
CA GLU A 21 7.20 12.69 -7.37
C GLU A 21 6.83 11.60 -6.37
N SER A 22 7.13 11.80 -5.08
CA SER A 22 6.96 10.82 -4.03
C SER A 22 6.32 11.41 -2.78
N LEU A 23 5.31 10.70 -2.26
CA LEU A 23 4.45 11.17 -1.18
C LEU A 23 4.18 10.01 -0.24
N LYS A 24 4.45 10.28 1.04
CA LYS A 24 4.11 9.38 2.13
C LYS A 24 2.95 9.97 2.93
N LEU A 25 1.82 9.29 2.88
CA LEU A 25 0.60 9.61 3.62
C LEU A 25 0.53 8.75 4.87
N ASN A 26 0.93 9.30 6.02
CA ASN A 26 0.77 8.60 7.30
C ASN A 26 -0.59 8.94 7.90
N HIS A 27 -1.41 7.90 8.11
CA HIS A 27 -2.71 7.96 8.79
C HIS A 27 -3.72 8.94 8.19
N ILE A 28 -3.54 9.44 6.97
CA ILE A 28 -4.44 10.41 6.34
C ILE A 28 -5.84 9.82 6.18
N TYR A 29 -5.94 8.60 5.65
CA TYR A 29 -7.23 7.92 5.54
C TYR A 29 -7.82 7.53 6.90
N HIS A 30 -6.99 7.33 7.94
CA HIS A 30 -7.46 7.15 9.32
C HIS A 30 -8.07 8.42 9.89
N ARG A 31 -7.46 9.58 9.60
CA ARG A 31 -8.00 10.88 10.00
C ARG A 31 -9.32 11.16 9.29
N LEU A 32 -9.43 10.84 8.01
CA LEU A 32 -10.68 10.92 7.26
C LEU A 32 -11.77 10.03 7.88
N ALA A 33 -11.48 8.76 8.13
CA ALA A 33 -12.40 7.81 8.77
C ALA A 33 -12.83 8.23 10.20
N ARG A 34 -12.03 9.07 10.88
CA ARG A 34 -12.38 9.63 12.19
C ARG A 34 -13.19 10.92 12.07
N ALA A 35 -12.87 11.80 11.12
CA ALA A 35 -13.54 13.07 10.90
C ALA A 35 -14.97 12.91 10.38
N THR A 36 -15.24 11.86 9.58
CA THR A 36 -16.59 11.51 9.10
C THR A 36 -17.57 11.18 10.23
N LYS A 37 -17.08 10.94 11.45
CA LYS A 37 -17.92 10.72 12.65
C LYS A 37 -18.44 12.02 13.27
N THR A 38 -17.78 13.14 13.02
CA THR A 38 -17.96 14.38 13.80
C THR A 38 -18.49 15.54 12.97
N GLY A 39 -18.60 15.41 11.65
CA GLY A 39 -18.97 16.50 10.75
C GLY A 39 -20.17 16.19 9.84
N PRO A 40 -20.76 17.21 9.21
CA PRO A 40 -21.77 17.02 8.17
C PRO A 40 -21.20 16.21 6.98
N LEU A 41 -22.07 15.53 6.25
CA LEU A 41 -21.74 14.78 5.03
C LEU A 41 -21.17 15.73 3.98
N PHE A 42 -19.86 15.89 3.94
CA PHE A 42 -19.16 16.57 2.85
C PHE A 42 -19.10 15.64 1.64
N GLU A 43 -19.27 16.21 0.45
CA GLU A 43 -19.05 15.49 -0.80
C GLU A 43 -17.59 15.03 -0.87
N PRO A 44 -17.31 13.72 -1.00
CA PRO A 44 -15.95 13.22 -1.03
C PRO A 44 -15.21 13.74 -2.26
N LYS A 45 -14.05 14.36 -2.05
CA LYS A 45 -13.18 14.88 -3.10
C LYS A 45 -11.80 14.23 -2.99
N SER A 46 -11.17 14.01 -4.13
CA SER A 46 -9.78 13.55 -4.17
C SER A 46 -8.86 14.60 -3.54
N ILE A 47 -8.00 14.15 -2.62
CA ILE A 47 -6.95 14.95 -1.99
C ILE A 47 -5.65 14.96 -2.81
N LEU A 48 -5.51 14.05 -3.79
CA LEU A 48 -4.30 13.91 -4.63
C LEU A 48 -4.47 14.40 -6.08
N SER A 49 -5.69 14.76 -6.50
CA SER A 49 -6.04 15.05 -7.91
C SER A 49 -5.16 16.10 -8.60
N ARG A 50 -4.61 17.05 -7.86
CA ARG A 50 -3.79 18.15 -8.41
C ARG A 50 -2.30 17.84 -8.54
N LEU A 51 -1.85 16.66 -8.10
CA LEU A 51 -0.43 16.29 -8.15
C LEU A 51 -0.08 15.70 -9.51
N THR A 52 0.56 16.48 -10.38
CA THR A 52 0.75 16.08 -11.79
C THR A 52 1.96 15.20 -12.05
N GLU A 53 3.05 15.43 -11.33
CA GLU A 53 4.31 14.69 -11.48
C GLU A 53 4.42 13.48 -10.56
N PHE A 54 3.32 13.11 -9.91
CA PHE A 54 3.32 12.11 -8.88
C PHE A 54 3.48 10.69 -9.42
N ARG A 55 4.45 9.93 -8.89
CA ARG A 55 4.80 8.56 -9.33
C ARG A 55 4.83 7.53 -8.20
N HIS A 56 5.14 7.95 -6.96
CA HIS A 56 5.35 7.03 -5.84
C HIS A 56 4.46 7.35 -4.64
N LEU A 57 3.55 6.44 -4.31
CA LEU A 57 2.62 6.57 -3.20
C LEU A 57 2.92 5.56 -2.10
N SER A 58 3.12 6.06 -0.88
CA SER A 58 3.19 5.21 0.32
C SER A 58 2.11 5.62 1.31
N ILE A 59 1.19 4.71 1.61
CA ILE A 59 0.13 4.90 2.59
C ILE A 59 0.47 4.05 3.82
N THR A 60 0.57 4.69 4.99
CA THR A 60 0.81 4.00 6.27
C THR A 60 -0.39 4.22 7.18
N ASN A 61 -1.16 3.16 7.42
CA ASN A 61 -2.35 3.14 8.26
C ASN A 61 -2.16 2.21 9.47
N GLU A 62 -0.99 2.26 10.10
CA GLU A 62 -0.72 1.50 11.32
C GLU A 62 -1.42 2.16 12.52
N GLU A 63 -2.48 1.53 13.04
CA GLU A 63 -3.00 1.96 14.34
C GLU A 63 -2.13 1.32 15.42
N LYS A 64 -1.61 2.13 16.36
CA LYS A 64 -1.10 1.58 17.62
C LYS A 64 -2.31 0.98 18.32
N THR A 65 -2.44 -0.34 18.29
CA THR A 65 -3.40 -1.07 19.10
C THR A 65 -3.09 -0.82 20.57
N THR A 66 -3.59 0.30 21.10
CA THR A 66 -3.70 0.47 22.55
C THR A 66 -4.65 -0.62 23.04
N ASN A 67 -4.23 -1.38 24.04
CA ASN A 67 -4.86 -2.59 24.62
C ASN A 67 -6.35 -2.50 24.99
N ASN A 68 -7.04 -1.39 24.71
CA ASN A 68 -8.48 -1.25 24.88
C ASN A 68 -9.17 -1.85 23.65
N GLN A 69 -9.61 -3.09 23.79
CA GLN A 69 -10.33 -3.93 22.82
C GLN A 69 -11.72 -3.39 22.46
N GLN A 70 -11.76 -2.16 21.95
CA GLN A 70 -12.94 -1.64 21.30
C GLN A 70 -12.51 -0.86 20.08
N THR A 71 -11.90 -1.59 19.14
CA THR A 71 -11.77 -1.13 17.75
C THR A 71 -13.17 -0.71 17.32
N ASN A 72 -13.38 0.60 17.26
CA ASN A 72 -14.71 1.18 17.15
C ASN A 72 -15.35 0.63 15.87
N ARG A 73 -16.42 -0.18 15.97
CA ARG A 73 -17.02 -0.86 14.80
C ARG A 73 -17.26 0.11 13.65
N SER A 74 -17.73 1.32 13.93
CA SER A 74 -17.93 2.39 12.95
C SER A 74 -16.66 2.80 12.18
N PHE A 75 -15.50 2.78 12.83
CA PHE A 75 -14.21 3.07 12.19
C PHE A 75 -13.77 1.93 11.26
N LEU A 76 -13.96 0.68 11.68
CA LEU A 76 -13.66 -0.46 10.81
C LEU A 76 -14.60 -0.49 9.61
N THR A 77 -15.88 -0.13 9.79
CA THR A 77 -16.85 -0.01 8.69
C THR A 77 -16.36 0.94 7.60
N GLU A 78 -15.71 2.06 7.94
CA GLU A 78 -15.13 2.98 6.95
C GLU A 78 -14.08 2.32 6.04
N TYR A 79 -13.39 1.27 6.49
CA TYR A 79 -12.41 0.54 5.68
C TYR A 79 -12.96 -0.72 5.02
N LEU A 80 -14.05 -1.28 5.54
CA LEU A 80 -14.63 -2.53 5.05
C LEU A 80 -15.76 -2.31 4.06
N THR A 81 -16.48 -1.20 4.17
CA THR A 81 -17.61 -0.87 3.30
C THR A 81 -17.13 -0.18 2.03
N GLU A 82 -17.59 -0.67 0.89
CA GLU A 82 -17.18 -0.18 -0.42
C GLU A 82 -17.55 1.28 -0.68
N ASN A 83 -18.69 1.72 -0.15
CA ASN A 83 -19.26 3.06 -0.37
C ASN A 83 -19.07 3.99 0.83
N SER A 84 -18.14 3.67 1.74
CA SER A 84 -17.77 4.59 2.82
C SER A 84 -17.13 5.86 2.26
N THR A 85 -17.13 6.93 3.04
CA THR A 85 -16.48 8.18 2.61
C THR A 85 -15.00 7.96 2.38
N THR A 86 -14.34 7.23 3.29
CA THR A 86 -12.90 6.92 3.20
C THR A 86 -12.58 6.08 1.96
N SER A 87 -13.40 5.07 1.66
CA SER A 87 -13.28 4.25 0.45
C SER A 87 -13.47 5.10 -0.81
N THR A 88 -14.51 5.92 -0.86
CA THR A 88 -14.79 6.79 -2.01
C THR A 88 -13.67 7.78 -2.26
N VAL A 89 -13.15 8.46 -1.24
CA VAL A 89 -12.01 9.38 -1.39
C VAL A 89 -10.79 8.65 -1.94
N PHE A 90 -10.48 7.47 -1.40
CA PHE A 90 -9.35 6.66 -1.90
C PHE A 90 -9.53 6.24 -3.36
N LYS A 91 -10.72 5.78 -3.75
CA LYS A 91 -11.01 5.42 -5.15
C LYS A 91 -10.87 6.65 -6.06
N LEU A 92 -11.35 7.82 -5.63
CA LEU A 92 -11.21 9.07 -6.38
C LEU A 92 -9.74 9.50 -6.52
N ASP A 93 -8.94 9.32 -5.47
CA ASP A 93 -7.49 9.55 -5.52
C ASP A 93 -6.85 8.65 -6.57
N ILE A 94 -7.04 7.33 -6.48
CA ILE A 94 -6.45 6.39 -7.43
C ILE A 94 -6.97 6.62 -8.86
N ALA A 95 -8.24 6.98 -9.06
CA ALA A 95 -8.74 7.34 -10.39
C ALA A 95 -8.02 8.59 -10.95
N SER A 96 -7.70 9.57 -10.09
CA SER A 96 -7.07 10.83 -10.51
C SER A 96 -5.57 10.70 -10.82
N ILE A 97 -4.85 9.86 -10.08
CA ILE A 97 -3.38 9.76 -10.18
C ILE A 97 -2.88 8.39 -10.65
N GLY A 98 -3.73 7.37 -10.69
CA GLY A 98 -3.35 5.97 -10.90
C GLY A 98 -2.60 5.70 -12.19
N HIS A 99 -2.99 6.36 -13.27
CA HIS A 99 -2.36 6.20 -14.59
C HIS A 99 -0.89 6.66 -14.62
N ARG A 100 -0.41 7.35 -13.58
CA ARG A 100 0.99 7.82 -13.44
C ARG A 100 1.76 7.08 -12.36
N LEU A 101 1.07 6.35 -11.48
CA LEU A 101 1.71 5.70 -10.35
C LEU A 101 2.57 4.54 -10.82
N GLU A 102 3.86 4.60 -10.51
CA GLU A 102 4.80 3.51 -10.75
C GLU A 102 5.00 2.65 -9.50
N THR A 103 4.79 3.22 -8.31
CA THR A 103 4.97 2.49 -7.05
C THR A 103 3.84 2.81 -6.08
N ILE A 104 3.26 1.75 -5.53
CA ILE A 104 2.31 1.84 -4.43
C ILE A 104 2.78 0.96 -3.28
N LYS A 105 2.82 1.54 -2.08
CA LYS A 105 3.05 0.83 -0.83
C LYS A 105 1.89 1.09 0.13
N ILE A 106 1.23 0.04 0.61
CA ILE A 106 0.13 0.14 1.59
C ILE A 106 0.50 -0.68 2.82
N ILE A 107 0.70 0.00 3.95
CA ILE A 107 1.11 -0.59 5.23
C ILE A 107 -0.01 -0.37 6.25
N GLY A 108 -0.28 -1.37 7.09
CA GLY A 108 -1.26 -1.28 8.18
C GLY A 108 -2.25 -2.44 8.20
N GLU A 109 -2.62 -2.87 9.41
CA GLU A 109 -3.59 -3.96 9.64
C GLU A 109 -4.98 -3.59 9.13
N VAL A 110 -5.37 -2.32 9.29
CA VAL A 110 -6.58 -1.72 8.74
C VAL A 110 -6.14 -0.85 7.56
N SER A 111 -6.50 -1.27 6.34
CA SER A 111 -6.05 -0.60 5.12
C SER A 111 -7.09 -0.63 4.02
N LEU A 112 -6.90 0.23 3.02
CA LEU A 112 -7.72 0.35 1.81
C LEU A 112 -7.31 -0.67 0.73
N PHE A 113 -6.71 -1.78 1.15
CA PHE A 113 -6.21 -2.82 0.27
C PHE A 113 -7.30 -3.38 -0.64
N ASN A 114 -8.46 -3.73 -0.09
CA ASN A 114 -9.55 -4.29 -0.88
C ASN A 114 -10.08 -3.28 -1.89
N GLN A 115 -10.14 -2.01 -1.49
CA GLN A 115 -10.56 -0.90 -2.35
C GLN A 115 -9.59 -0.70 -3.51
N LEU A 116 -8.29 -0.94 -3.33
CA LEU A 116 -7.30 -0.85 -4.41
C LEU A 116 -7.67 -1.80 -5.57
N PHE A 117 -8.15 -3.00 -5.29
CA PHE A 117 -8.53 -3.97 -6.32
C PHE A 117 -9.75 -3.53 -7.13
N SER A 118 -10.65 -2.73 -6.55
CA SER A 118 -11.79 -2.18 -7.29
C SER A 118 -11.41 -1.12 -8.33
N VAL A 119 -10.17 -0.59 -8.26
CA VAL A 119 -9.65 0.44 -9.15
C VAL A 119 -8.29 0.05 -9.74
N ILE A 120 -7.94 -1.24 -9.70
CA ILE A 120 -6.61 -1.71 -10.11
C ILE A 120 -6.34 -1.46 -11.59
N GLU A 121 -7.38 -1.44 -12.42
CA GLU A 121 -7.31 -1.12 -13.85
C GLU A 121 -6.80 0.29 -14.13
N GLN A 122 -6.91 1.21 -13.17
CA GLN A 122 -6.43 2.59 -13.30
C GLN A 122 -4.90 2.65 -13.19
N LEU A 123 -4.25 1.58 -12.70
CA LEU A 123 -2.82 1.53 -12.37
C LEU A 123 -1.98 1.01 -13.53
N VAL A 124 -2.21 1.54 -14.73
CA VAL A 124 -1.62 1.03 -15.98
C VAL A 124 -0.08 1.10 -16.01
N CYS A 125 0.53 2.03 -15.27
CA CYS A 125 1.98 2.21 -15.19
C CYS A 125 2.63 1.58 -13.94
N LEU A 126 1.88 0.83 -13.14
CA LEU A 126 2.34 0.33 -11.85
C LEU A 126 3.42 -0.74 -11.99
N LYS A 127 4.66 -0.38 -11.68
CA LYS A 127 5.82 -1.29 -11.69
C LYS A 127 6.01 -2.01 -10.36
N ARG A 128 5.61 -1.41 -9.25
CA ARG A 128 5.88 -1.93 -7.89
C ARG A 128 4.66 -1.83 -6.98
N LEU A 129 4.25 -2.96 -6.43
CA LEU A 129 3.17 -3.03 -5.44
C LEU A 129 3.67 -3.71 -4.17
N SER A 130 3.56 -3.02 -3.03
CA SER A 130 3.99 -3.52 -1.73
C SER A 130 2.87 -3.42 -0.70
N ILE A 131 2.39 -4.57 -0.24
CA ILE A 131 1.26 -4.69 0.69
C ILE A 131 1.65 -5.68 1.80
N PRO A 132 2.60 -5.32 2.66
CA PRO A 132 3.21 -6.26 3.59
C PRO A 132 2.29 -6.70 4.74
N SER A 133 1.22 -5.95 5.00
CA SER A 133 0.36 -6.13 6.18
C SER A 133 -0.94 -6.90 5.90
N LYS A 134 -1.19 -7.32 4.66
CA LYS A 134 -2.47 -7.94 4.27
C LYS A 134 -2.24 -9.18 3.40
N GLU A 135 -3.00 -10.23 3.71
CA GLU A 135 -3.05 -11.44 2.91
C GLU A 135 -3.75 -11.19 1.58
N LEU A 136 -3.11 -11.63 0.50
CA LEU A 136 -3.65 -11.56 -0.84
C LEU A 136 -4.45 -12.83 -1.11
N SER A 137 -5.73 -12.69 -1.44
CA SER A 137 -6.53 -13.83 -1.91
C SER A 137 -6.00 -14.33 -3.26
N LEU A 138 -6.27 -15.60 -3.58
CA LEU A 138 -5.89 -16.18 -4.86
C LEU A 138 -6.52 -15.43 -6.05
N SER A 139 -7.75 -14.91 -5.89
CA SER A 139 -8.42 -14.10 -6.91
C SER A 139 -7.68 -12.79 -7.19
N ASN A 140 -7.26 -12.11 -6.13
CA ASN A 140 -6.54 -10.84 -6.24
C ASN A 140 -5.13 -11.06 -6.79
N LEU A 141 -4.48 -12.17 -6.42
CA LEU A 141 -3.21 -12.56 -7.01
C LEU A 141 -3.34 -12.79 -8.52
N LYS A 142 -4.34 -13.56 -8.97
CA LYS A 142 -4.60 -13.76 -10.40
C LYS A 142 -4.77 -12.45 -11.16
N LEU A 143 -5.50 -11.49 -10.59
CA LEU A 143 -5.65 -10.15 -11.17
C LEU A 143 -4.31 -9.41 -11.28
N LEU A 144 -3.46 -9.47 -10.24
CA LEU A 144 -2.13 -8.85 -10.31
C LEU A 144 -1.22 -9.52 -11.33
N LEU A 145 -1.30 -10.85 -11.45
CA LEU A 145 -0.49 -11.61 -12.41
C LEU A 145 -0.89 -11.35 -13.87
N GLN A 146 -2.08 -10.78 -14.11
CA GLN A 146 -2.51 -10.31 -15.43
C GLN A 146 -1.99 -8.90 -15.77
N SER A 147 -1.40 -8.19 -14.81
CA SER A 147 -0.82 -6.87 -15.07
C SER A 147 0.39 -6.99 -15.98
N THR A 148 0.44 -6.16 -17.02
CA THR A 148 1.56 -6.12 -17.97
C THR A 148 2.69 -5.19 -17.51
N SER A 149 2.41 -4.29 -16.57
CA SER A 149 3.38 -3.30 -16.07
C SER A 149 3.98 -3.68 -14.73
N LEU A 150 3.34 -4.58 -13.97
CA LEU A 150 3.79 -4.93 -12.62
C LEU A 150 5.00 -5.86 -12.66
N VAL A 151 6.11 -5.35 -12.14
CA VAL A 151 7.41 -6.04 -12.15
C VAL A 151 7.77 -6.60 -10.77
N HIS A 152 7.41 -5.86 -9.71
CA HIS A 152 7.73 -6.23 -8.34
C HIS A 152 6.48 -6.30 -7.46
N LEU A 153 6.28 -7.44 -6.81
CA LEU A 153 5.22 -7.64 -5.83
C LEU A 153 5.81 -7.99 -4.46
N THR A 154 5.33 -7.34 -3.41
CA THR A 154 5.60 -7.75 -2.03
C THR A 154 4.27 -7.87 -1.31
N THR A 155 3.96 -9.04 -0.79
CA THR A 155 2.68 -9.30 -0.11
C THR A 155 2.85 -10.28 1.02
N LEU A 156 1.88 -10.32 1.93
CA LEU A 156 1.81 -11.37 2.94
C LEU A 156 1.26 -12.67 2.32
N LEU A 157 1.89 -13.79 2.67
CA LEU A 157 1.38 -15.14 2.39
C LEU A 157 1.20 -15.90 3.70
N LYS A 158 -0.02 -16.37 3.96
CA LYS A 158 -0.31 -17.21 5.13
C LYS A 158 -0.01 -18.67 4.79
N ILE A 159 1.27 -19.04 4.87
CA ILE A 159 1.75 -20.41 4.58
C ILE A 159 1.22 -21.45 5.59
N CYS A 160 0.69 -21.02 6.75
CA CYS A 160 0.25 -21.94 7.81
C CYS A 160 -0.87 -22.93 7.41
N ASP A 161 -1.55 -22.72 6.27
CA ASP A 161 -2.51 -23.69 5.71
C ASP A 161 -2.02 -24.35 4.40
N TYR A 162 -0.96 -23.85 3.76
CA TYR A 162 -0.42 -24.36 2.48
C TYR A 162 0.42 -25.63 2.67
N ALA A 163 1.23 -25.70 3.73
CA ALA A 163 2.04 -26.88 4.03
C ALA A 163 1.21 -28.13 4.39
N LYS A 164 -0.13 -28.01 4.53
CA LYS A 164 -1.05 -29.13 4.73
C LYS A 164 -1.81 -29.55 3.48
N LYS A 165 -1.64 -28.84 2.36
CA LYS A 165 -2.34 -29.12 1.10
C LYS A 165 -1.37 -29.01 -0.07
N GLU A 166 -0.74 -30.14 -0.41
CA GLU A 166 0.15 -30.30 -1.58
C GLU A 166 -0.46 -29.72 -2.89
N GLY A 167 -1.79 -29.68 -3.00
CA GLY A 167 -2.50 -29.08 -4.13
C GLY A 167 -2.43 -27.55 -4.24
N GLU A 168 -2.42 -26.81 -3.13
CA GLU A 168 -2.45 -25.33 -3.18
C GLU A 168 -1.06 -24.74 -3.47
N GLU A 169 0.02 -25.36 -2.99
CA GLU A 169 1.40 -24.98 -3.33
C GLU A 169 1.68 -25.19 -4.82
N SER A 170 1.24 -26.32 -5.37
CA SER A 170 1.33 -26.61 -6.80
C SER A 170 0.55 -25.59 -7.63
N LEU A 171 -0.64 -25.16 -7.17
CA LEU A 171 -1.43 -24.13 -7.84
C LEU A 171 -0.74 -22.75 -7.83
N LEU A 172 -0.13 -22.37 -6.71
CA LEU A 172 0.62 -21.11 -6.62
C LEU A 172 1.82 -21.14 -7.57
N LEU A 173 2.62 -22.20 -7.55
CA LEU A 173 3.78 -22.34 -8.44
C LEU A 173 3.36 -22.32 -9.91
N ASN A 174 2.34 -23.10 -10.28
CA ASN A 174 1.80 -23.09 -11.64
C ASN A 174 1.34 -21.69 -12.07
N LEU A 175 0.66 -20.94 -11.18
CA LEU A 175 0.24 -19.56 -11.46
C LEU A 175 1.42 -18.61 -11.65
N LEU A 176 2.48 -18.78 -10.87
CA LEU A 176 3.68 -17.96 -11.00
C LEU A 176 4.48 -18.31 -12.26
N GLU A 177 4.52 -19.58 -12.67
CA GLU A 177 5.21 -20.02 -13.88
C GLU A 177 4.54 -19.52 -15.16
N VAL A 178 3.20 -19.42 -15.19
CA VAL A 178 2.48 -18.84 -16.34
C VAL A 178 2.48 -17.31 -16.34
N SER A 179 2.90 -16.68 -15.25
CA SER A 179 3.02 -15.22 -15.20
C SER A 179 4.18 -14.73 -16.07
N SER A 180 4.02 -13.54 -16.65
CA SER A 180 5.07 -12.89 -17.44
C SER A 180 5.22 -11.44 -16.98
N GLY A 181 6.40 -10.85 -17.19
CA GLY A 181 6.68 -9.45 -16.82
C GLY A 181 7.16 -9.23 -15.38
N PHE A 182 6.92 -10.18 -14.46
CA PHE A 182 7.48 -10.12 -13.12
C PHE A 182 8.97 -10.39 -13.11
N GLN A 183 9.71 -9.64 -12.29
CA GLN A 183 11.11 -9.92 -11.99
C GLN A 183 11.26 -10.48 -10.57
N ASP A 184 10.45 -10.00 -9.62
CA ASP A 184 10.63 -10.31 -8.21
C ASP A 184 9.30 -10.32 -7.45
N ILE A 185 9.02 -11.42 -6.75
CA ILE A 185 7.85 -11.61 -5.90
C ILE A 185 8.32 -12.01 -4.51
N ARG A 186 7.93 -11.20 -3.52
CA ARG A 186 8.31 -11.40 -2.11
C ARG A 186 7.08 -11.73 -1.29
N PHE A 187 7.09 -12.92 -0.70
CA PHE A 187 6.09 -13.36 0.25
C PHE A 187 6.61 -13.16 1.67
N ILE A 188 5.86 -12.40 2.46
CA ILE A 188 6.14 -12.23 3.90
C ILE A 188 5.39 -13.33 4.66
N CYS A 189 6.12 -14.05 5.52
CA CYS A 189 5.61 -15.21 6.24
C CYS A 189 5.57 -14.94 7.75
N TYR A 190 4.44 -15.25 8.38
CA TYR A 190 4.28 -15.25 9.84
C TYR A 190 4.75 -16.58 10.43
N LYS A 191 5.67 -16.54 11.40
CA LYS A 191 6.08 -17.64 12.30
C LYS A 191 6.01 -19.04 11.66
N THR A 192 7.09 -19.46 10.98
CA THR A 192 7.36 -20.90 10.90
C THR A 192 7.71 -21.40 12.30
N THR A 193 7.00 -22.40 12.79
CA THR A 193 7.27 -23.09 14.07
C THR A 193 8.61 -23.84 14.07
N LEU A 194 9.40 -23.74 13.01
CA LEU A 194 10.75 -24.26 12.95
C LEU A 194 11.75 -23.11 12.91
N GLN A 195 12.78 -23.22 13.74
CA GLN A 195 14.03 -22.46 13.74
C GLN A 195 14.82 -22.51 12.41
N GLN A 196 14.19 -22.90 11.30
CA GLN A 196 14.81 -22.87 9.99
C GLN A 196 14.72 -21.44 9.45
N GLN A 197 15.90 -20.85 9.25
CA GLN A 197 16.11 -19.67 8.43
C GLN A 197 15.70 -20.00 6.98
N ILE A 198 14.41 -20.05 6.69
CA ILE A 198 13.93 -20.22 5.31
C ILE A 198 13.98 -18.83 4.66
N ILE A 199 15.18 -18.43 4.23
CA ILE A 199 15.31 -17.58 3.04
C ILE A 199 15.51 -18.58 1.90
N ASN A 200 14.42 -19.16 1.42
CA ASN A 200 14.44 -19.93 0.18
C ASN A 200 14.07 -18.94 -0.91
N ASN A 201 15.09 -18.26 -1.44
CA ASN A 201 14.95 -17.57 -2.71
C ASN A 201 15.14 -18.61 -3.80
N PHE A 202 14.21 -18.70 -4.74
CA PHE A 202 14.36 -19.54 -5.91
C PHE A 202 13.93 -18.75 -7.14
N THR A 203 14.45 -19.16 -8.30
CA THR A 203 14.10 -18.56 -9.58
C THR A 203 13.30 -19.59 -10.37
N LEU A 204 12.15 -19.19 -10.86
CA LEU A 204 11.30 -20.01 -11.73
C LEU A 204 11.86 -20.06 -13.16
N LEU A 205 11.36 -20.99 -13.97
CA LEU A 205 11.78 -21.14 -15.38
C LEU A 205 11.55 -19.88 -16.23
N ASN A 206 10.59 -19.05 -15.86
CA ASN A 206 10.30 -17.76 -16.48
C ASN A 206 11.16 -16.60 -15.94
N ASN A 207 12.25 -16.90 -15.22
CA ASN A 207 13.18 -15.94 -14.58
C ASN A 207 12.57 -15.07 -13.46
N VAL A 208 11.37 -15.41 -12.97
CA VAL A 208 10.80 -14.74 -11.80
C VAL A 208 11.53 -15.20 -10.55
N THR A 209 12.09 -14.26 -9.80
CA THR A 209 12.65 -14.54 -8.47
C THR A 209 11.54 -14.52 -7.43
N VAL A 210 11.38 -15.63 -6.69
CA VAL A 210 10.43 -15.74 -5.59
C VAL A 210 11.21 -15.84 -4.29
N SER A 211 10.89 -14.96 -3.34
CA SER A 211 11.58 -14.87 -2.05
C SER A 211 10.59 -14.99 -0.89
N PHE A 212 10.90 -15.82 0.09
CA PHE A 212 10.17 -15.89 1.36
C PHE A 212 10.91 -15.10 2.44
N ILE A 213 10.24 -14.12 3.04
CA ILE A 213 10.81 -13.20 4.02
C ILE A 213 10.10 -13.40 5.36
N ASN A 214 10.87 -13.65 6.40
CA ASN A 214 10.33 -13.68 7.75
C ASN A 214 9.90 -12.26 8.18
N GLU A 215 8.68 -12.12 8.70
CA GLU A 215 8.13 -10.83 9.17
C GLU A 215 9.08 -10.10 10.14
N CYS A 216 9.77 -10.83 11.03
CA CYS A 216 10.73 -10.26 11.99
C CYS A 216 11.88 -9.51 11.30
N LYS A 217 12.28 -9.94 10.09
CA LYS A 217 13.31 -9.25 9.29
C LYS A 217 12.73 -8.09 8.48
N HIS A 218 11.45 -8.11 8.16
CA HIS A 218 10.78 -7.04 7.41
C HIS A 218 10.55 -5.77 8.27
N LYS A 219 10.27 -5.92 9.57
CA LYS A 219 10.01 -4.78 10.48
C LYS A 219 11.27 -4.09 11.02
N GLN A 220 12.48 -4.52 10.64
CA GLN A 220 13.68 -3.84 11.13
C GLN A 220 13.79 -2.44 10.50
N PRO A 221 13.87 -1.36 11.30
CA PRO A 221 14.17 -0.05 10.76
C PRO A 221 15.53 -0.11 10.08
N LYS A 222 15.61 0.38 8.83
CA LYS A 222 16.90 0.62 8.18
C LYS A 222 17.72 1.48 9.14
N GLN A 223 18.88 0.98 9.58
CA GLN A 223 19.83 1.79 10.32
C GLN A 223 20.15 3.00 9.45
N THR A 224 19.72 4.18 9.88
CA THR A 224 20.13 5.46 9.32
C THR A 224 21.63 5.61 9.55
N THR A 225 22.43 5.21 8.57
CA THR A 225 23.76 5.78 8.40
C THR A 225 23.53 7.23 8.00
N LYS A 226 23.73 8.17 8.93
CA LYS A 226 23.76 9.59 8.60
C LYS A 226 24.84 9.82 7.53
N PRO A 227 24.53 10.34 6.33
CA PRO A 227 25.55 10.95 5.51
C PRO A 227 25.85 12.32 6.12
N LEU A 228 27.14 12.54 6.41
CA LEU A 228 27.68 13.86 6.68
C LEU A 228 27.34 14.76 5.49
N SER A 229 26.64 15.87 5.76
CA SER A 229 26.28 16.87 4.76
C SER A 229 27.53 17.44 4.10
N THR A 230 27.67 17.22 2.79
CA THR A 230 28.38 18.15 1.92
C THR A 230 27.41 18.55 0.83
N CYS A 231 27.18 19.86 0.74
CA CYS A 231 26.32 20.47 -0.27
C CYS A 231 27.03 20.37 -1.63
N THR A 232 26.36 19.76 -2.60
CA THR A 232 26.54 20.09 -4.02
C THR A 232 25.19 19.92 -4.70
N ASP A 233 24.74 21.00 -5.33
CA ASP A 233 23.61 21.06 -6.25
C ASP A 233 23.74 20.00 -7.34
N ASP A 234 22.73 19.12 -7.45
CA ASP A 234 22.18 18.67 -8.73
C ASP A 234 20.95 17.78 -8.49
N GLY A 235 19.81 18.16 -9.09
CA GLY A 235 18.66 17.28 -9.36
C GLY A 235 17.97 16.60 -8.15
N THR A 236 17.34 17.35 -7.26
CA THR A 236 16.64 16.81 -6.09
C THR A 236 15.26 16.20 -6.40
N THR A 237 15.14 14.87 -6.30
CA THR A 237 13.87 14.19 -6.02
C THR A 237 13.34 14.66 -4.67
N THR A 238 12.20 15.35 -4.66
CA THR A 238 11.59 15.86 -3.42
C THR A 238 10.68 14.78 -2.81
N ILE A 239 11.05 14.26 -1.64
CA ILE A 239 10.23 13.34 -0.84
C ILE A 239 9.52 14.15 0.25
N VAL A 240 8.20 14.25 0.20
CA VAL A 240 7.40 14.90 1.26
C VAL A 240 6.70 13.83 2.09
N SER A 241 6.80 13.93 3.42
CA SER A 241 6.11 13.08 4.37
C SER A 241 5.16 13.93 5.22
N PHE A 242 3.91 13.50 5.34
CA PHE A 242 2.93 14.10 6.23
C PHE A 242 2.65 13.14 7.39
N ASP A 243 2.77 13.64 8.62
CA ASP A 243 2.49 12.90 9.86
C ASP A 243 1.07 13.13 10.38
#